data_AF-A0A660QP43-F1
#
_entry.id   AF-A0A660QP43-F1
#
_cell.length_a   1.000
_cell.length_b   1.000
_cell.length_c   1.000
_cell.angle_alpha   90.00
_cell.angle_beta   90.00
_cell.angle_gamma   90.00
#
_symmetry.space_group_name_H-M   'P 1'
#
loop_
_entity.id
_entity.type
_entity.pdbx_description
1 polymer ?
#
loop_
_entity_poly.entity_id
_entity_poly.type
_entity_poly.pdbx_seq_one_letter_code
_entity_poly.pdbx_strand_id
1 'polypeptide(L)'
;NELVVSGVRDHHEKINGTGYTRRLTNNEISPVAKILAVADIYDALISSRSYKRPWSPYKAVSKIIRMTSSKMLDKKVATAFVSLMGLYPIGTTVLLNSGEKAVVIGSNRKSPSRPIIRTEDNTVVDLARNKSLRILSALD
;
A
#
# COMPACT_ATOMS: atom_id res chain seq x y z
N ASN A 1 20.80 -15.73 15.44
CA ASN A 1 19.54 -15.71 14.66
C ASN A 1 19.78 -14.94 13.37
N GLU A 2 20.10 -15.65 12.27
CA GLU A 2 20.51 -15.04 10.99
C GLU A 2 19.39 -14.28 10.27
N LEU A 3 18.13 -14.68 10.47
CA LEU A 3 16.97 -14.01 9.86
C LEU A 3 16.83 -12.57 10.35
N VAL A 4 16.96 -12.37 11.67
CA VAL A 4 16.92 -11.02 12.27
C VAL A 4 18.07 -10.17 11.78
N VAL A 5 19.29 -10.73 11.75
CA VAL A 5 20.50 -10.01 11.32
C VAL A 5 20.38 -9.56 9.86
N SER A 6 19.95 -10.45 8.95
CA SER A 6 19.75 -10.08 7.54
C SER A 6 18.63 -9.06 7.36
N GLY A 7 17.53 -9.20 8.10
CA GLY A 7 16.43 -8.24 8.10
C GLY A 7 16.89 -6.83 8.44
N VAL A 8 17.59 -6.68 9.58
CA VAL A 8 18.11 -5.38 10.02
C VAL A 8 19.14 -4.83 9.03
N ARG A 9 20.07 -5.66 8.55
CA ARG A 9 21.16 -5.21 7.67
C ARG A 9 20.69 -4.77 6.28
N ASP A 10 19.71 -5.48 5.71
CA ASP A 10 19.41 -5.39 4.27
C ASP A 10 18.03 -4.80 3.96
N HIS A 11 17.21 -4.36 4.93
CA HIS A 11 15.87 -3.82 4.65
C HIS A 11 15.85 -2.52 3.84
N HIS A 12 16.99 -1.83 3.69
CA HIS A 12 17.14 -0.68 2.80
C HIS A 12 17.56 -1.06 1.37
N GLU A 13 17.81 -2.34 1.11
CA GLU A 13 18.10 -2.85 -0.22
C GLU A 13 16.84 -2.80 -1.10
N LYS A 14 17.05 -2.70 -2.42
CA LYS A 14 15.98 -2.69 -3.42
C LYS A 14 16.28 -3.78 -4.43
N ILE A 15 15.26 -4.49 -4.88
CA ILE A 15 15.48 -5.71 -5.70
C ILE A 15 16.15 -5.44 -7.06
N ASN A 16 16.19 -4.18 -7.52
CA ASN A 16 16.90 -3.72 -8.71
C ASN A 16 18.35 -3.25 -8.44
N GLY A 17 18.90 -3.45 -7.25
CA GLY A 17 20.28 -3.05 -6.90
C GLY A 17 20.47 -1.56 -6.60
N THR A 18 19.42 -0.74 -6.65
CA THR A 18 19.49 0.72 -6.36
C THR A 18 19.33 1.05 -4.86
N GLY A 19 19.30 0.02 -4.03
CA GLY A 19 19.24 0.14 -2.57
C GLY A 19 20.61 0.34 -1.96
N TYR A 20 20.66 0.27 -0.64
CA TYR A 20 21.89 0.39 0.14
C TYR A 20 21.80 -0.53 1.37
N THR A 21 22.91 -0.90 2.00
CA THR A 21 24.30 -0.42 1.82
C THR A 21 25.15 -1.21 0.83
N ARG A 22 24.77 -2.44 0.50
CA ARG A 22 25.55 -3.41 -0.26
C ARG A 22 25.14 -3.50 -1.72
N ARG A 23 24.01 -2.88 -2.10
CA ARG A 23 23.47 -2.83 -3.47
C ARG A 23 23.07 -4.21 -4.00
N LEU A 24 22.44 -4.98 -3.12
CA LEU A 24 22.00 -6.34 -3.43
C LEU A 24 20.87 -6.34 -4.47
N THR A 25 20.82 -7.40 -5.26
CA THR A 25 19.73 -7.67 -6.20
C THR A 25 18.76 -8.71 -5.65
N ASN A 26 17.64 -8.90 -6.34
CA ASN A 26 16.49 -9.69 -5.86
C ASN A 26 16.81 -11.03 -5.18
N ASN A 27 17.74 -11.82 -5.72
CA ASN A 27 18.04 -13.17 -5.22
C ASN A 27 18.98 -13.16 -3.99
N GLU A 28 19.65 -12.05 -3.73
CA GLU A 28 20.60 -11.88 -2.64
C GLU A 28 19.93 -11.32 -1.37
N ILE A 29 18.75 -10.71 -1.51
CA ILE A 29 17.99 -10.12 -0.41
C ILE A 29 17.09 -11.19 0.22
N SER A 30 17.23 -11.37 1.53
CA SER A 30 16.42 -12.35 2.26
C SER A 30 14.92 -12.02 2.23
N PRO A 31 14.02 -13.02 2.31
CA PRO A 31 12.58 -12.77 2.37
C PRO A 31 12.17 -11.82 3.51
N VAL A 32 12.81 -11.92 4.67
CA VAL A 32 12.55 -11.03 5.82
C VAL A 32 12.94 -9.59 5.51
N ALA A 33 14.11 -9.35 4.90
CA ALA A 33 14.52 -8.00 4.50
C ALA A 33 13.56 -7.39 3.48
N LYS A 34 13.04 -8.18 2.53
CA LYS A 34 12.02 -7.71 1.57
C LYS A 34 10.71 -7.30 2.24
N ILE A 35 10.26 -8.05 3.25
CA ILE A 35 9.08 -7.71 4.05
C ILE A 35 9.31 -6.41 4.82
N LEU A 36 10.44 -6.31 5.51
CA LEU A 36 10.80 -5.12 6.28
C LEU A 36 10.93 -3.88 5.38
N ALA A 37 11.49 -4.00 4.18
CA ALA A 37 11.59 -2.88 3.24
C ALA A 37 10.22 -2.26 2.92
N VAL A 38 9.20 -3.09 2.66
CA VAL A 38 7.84 -2.60 2.37
C VAL A 38 7.21 -1.96 3.61
N ALA A 39 7.35 -2.60 4.78
CA ALA A 39 6.80 -2.10 6.04
C ALA A 39 7.44 -0.77 6.47
N ASP A 40 8.77 -0.69 6.43
CA ASP A 40 9.56 0.51 6.77
C ASP A 40 9.20 1.69 5.86
N ILE A 41 9.12 1.47 4.55
CA ILE A 41 8.71 2.51 3.61
C ILE A 41 7.29 3.00 3.90
N TYR A 42 6.35 2.09 4.17
CA TYR A 42 4.98 2.49 4.47
C TYR A 42 4.92 3.36 5.73
N ASP A 43 5.50 2.87 6.83
CA ASP A 43 5.52 3.57 8.11
C ASP A 43 6.19 4.94 7.97
N ALA A 44 7.34 5.01 7.31
CA ALA A 44 8.06 6.26 7.08
C ALA A 44 7.26 7.29 6.26
N LEU A 45 6.29 6.86 5.44
CA LEU A 45 5.43 7.77 4.67
C LEU A 45 4.25 8.30 5.49
N ILE A 46 3.65 7.47 6.34
CA ILE A 46 2.44 7.83 7.12
C ILE A 46 2.76 8.38 8.52
N SER A 47 3.96 8.17 9.02
CA SER A 47 4.40 8.66 10.33
C SER A 47 4.69 10.17 10.27
N SER A 48 4.24 10.91 11.29
CA SER A 48 4.59 12.32 11.46
C SER A 48 6.07 12.42 11.85
N ARG A 49 6.80 13.33 11.20
CA ARG A 49 8.18 13.67 11.55
C ARG A 49 8.28 15.19 11.69
N SER A 50 9.20 15.66 12.51
CA SER A 50 9.41 17.09 12.81
C SER A 50 9.55 17.97 11.56
N TYR A 51 9.93 17.39 10.42
CA TYR A 51 10.16 18.08 9.15
C TYR A 51 9.17 17.70 8.03
N LYS A 52 8.16 16.85 8.26
CA LYS A 52 7.29 16.33 7.19
C LYS A 52 5.89 16.01 7.67
N ARG A 53 4.89 16.58 6.99
CA ARG A 53 3.48 16.17 7.15
C ARG A 53 3.31 14.72 6.67
N PRO A 54 2.60 13.87 7.43
CA PRO A 54 2.35 12.50 7.05
C PRO A 54 1.57 12.44 5.73
N TRP A 55 1.87 11.43 4.91
CA TRP A 55 1.06 11.13 3.74
C TRP A 55 -0.23 10.44 4.18
N SER A 56 -1.28 10.57 3.38
CA SER A 56 -2.44 9.72 3.54
C SER A 56 -2.08 8.25 3.30
N PRO A 57 -2.81 7.30 3.90
CA PRO A 57 -2.67 5.88 3.61
C PRO A 57 -2.77 5.56 2.10
N TYR A 58 -3.64 6.25 1.37
CA TYR A 58 -3.81 6.09 -0.07
C TYR A 58 -2.55 6.51 -0.86
N LYS A 59 -1.96 7.67 -0.55
CA LYS A 59 -0.70 8.14 -1.15
C LYS A 59 0.45 7.17 -0.86
N ALA A 60 0.52 6.64 0.36
CA ALA A 60 1.54 5.68 0.75
C ALA A 60 1.41 4.33 0.00
N VAL A 61 0.20 3.76 -0.08
CA VAL A 61 -0.08 2.54 -0.86
C VAL A 61 0.23 2.76 -2.34
N SER A 62 -0.21 3.87 -2.92
CA SER A 62 0.06 4.23 -4.31
C SER A 62 1.56 4.33 -4.60
N LYS A 63 2.36 4.83 -3.64
CA LYS A 63 3.81 4.87 -3.74
C LYS A 63 4.46 3.49 -3.71
N ILE A 64 4.00 2.59 -2.86
CA ILE A 64 4.46 1.19 -2.82
C ILE A 64 4.18 0.52 -4.17
N ILE A 65 2.99 0.71 -4.74
CA ILE A 65 2.63 0.18 -6.06
C ILE A 65 3.58 0.73 -7.13
N ARG A 66 3.82 2.05 -7.16
CA ARG A 66 4.76 2.67 -8.10
C ARG A 66 6.18 2.13 -7.97
N MET A 67 6.68 2.01 -6.73
CA MET A 67 8.01 1.45 -6.46
C MET A 67 8.13 -0.01 -6.90
N THR A 68 7.05 -0.78 -6.75
CA THR A 68 6.97 -2.17 -7.23
C THR A 68 7.04 -2.22 -8.76
N SER A 69 6.31 -1.35 -9.46
CA SER A 69 6.37 -1.25 -10.92
C SER A 69 7.76 -0.86 -11.43
N SER A 70 8.50 -0.04 -10.68
CA SER A 70 9.91 0.31 -10.95
C SER A 70 10.91 -0.76 -10.50
N LYS A 71 10.45 -1.97 -10.12
CA LYS A 71 11.28 -3.07 -9.61
C LYS A 71 12.13 -2.68 -8.40
N MET A 72 11.68 -1.76 -7.56
CA MET A 72 12.40 -1.42 -6.32
C MET A 72 12.01 -2.35 -5.17
N LEU A 73 10.77 -2.84 -5.16
CA LEU A 73 10.21 -3.71 -4.12
C LEU A 73 9.83 -5.07 -4.68
N ASP A 74 9.93 -6.11 -3.86
CA ASP A 74 9.49 -7.45 -4.22
C ASP A 74 7.98 -7.47 -4.48
N LYS A 75 7.60 -7.94 -5.67
CA LYS A 75 6.20 -7.95 -6.12
C LYS A 75 5.31 -8.80 -5.22
N LYS A 76 5.77 -9.95 -4.74
CA LYS A 76 4.95 -10.84 -3.89
C LYS A 76 4.66 -10.17 -2.56
N VAL A 77 5.68 -9.57 -1.95
CA VAL A 77 5.54 -8.84 -0.69
C VAL A 77 4.64 -7.62 -0.85
N ALA A 78 4.89 -6.78 -1.86
CA ALA A 78 4.08 -5.59 -2.10
C ALA A 78 2.61 -5.92 -2.39
N THR A 79 2.34 -6.98 -3.19
CA THR A 79 0.98 -7.46 -3.43
C THR A 79 0.31 -7.93 -2.14
N ALA A 80 1.01 -8.70 -1.30
CA ALA A 80 0.47 -9.13 -0.01
C ALA A 80 0.13 -7.94 0.89
N PHE A 81 1.00 -6.93 0.94
CA PHE A 81 0.76 -5.69 1.67
C PHE A 81 -0.48 -4.95 1.16
N VAL A 82 -0.60 -4.74 -0.15
CA VAL A 82 -1.78 -4.08 -0.76
C VAL A 82 -3.06 -4.88 -0.55
N SER A 83 -3.01 -6.21 -0.55
CA SER A 83 -4.17 -7.06 -0.22
C SER A 83 -4.65 -6.91 1.22
N LEU A 84 -3.77 -6.55 2.15
CA LEU A 84 -4.12 -6.27 3.54
C LEU A 84 -4.68 -4.86 3.72
N MET A 85 -4.02 -3.85 3.13
CA MET A 85 -4.39 -2.45 3.28
C MET A 85 -5.59 -2.04 2.41
N GLY A 86 -5.82 -2.73 1.28
CA GLY A 86 -6.67 -2.25 0.20
C GLY A 86 -5.95 -1.25 -0.70
N LEU A 87 -6.39 -1.15 -1.96
CA LEU A 87 -5.92 -0.10 -2.88
C LEU A 87 -6.37 1.29 -2.39
N TYR A 88 -7.56 1.31 -1.80
CA TYR A 88 -8.10 2.45 -1.07
C TYR A 88 -8.22 2.02 0.40
N PRO A 89 -7.27 2.40 1.27
CA PRO A 89 -7.34 2.04 2.68
C PRO A 89 -8.55 2.66 3.38
N ILE A 90 -8.94 2.06 4.51
CA ILE A 90 -10.01 2.59 5.36
C ILE A 90 -9.76 4.07 5.69
N GLY A 91 -10.82 4.87 5.62
CA GLY A 91 -10.78 6.32 5.79
C GLY A 91 -10.51 7.11 4.50
N THR A 92 -10.14 6.44 3.40
CA THR A 92 -9.98 7.13 2.11
C THR A 92 -11.33 7.65 1.63
N THR A 93 -11.41 8.94 1.31
CA THR A 93 -12.57 9.51 0.62
C THR A 93 -12.42 9.26 -0.87
N VAL A 94 -13.48 8.82 -1.55
CA VAL A 94 -13.47 8.44 -2.96
C VAL A 94 -14.62 9.08 -3.72
N LEU A 95 -14.41 9.38 -4.99
CA LEU A 95 -15.45 9.79 -5.93
C LEU A 95 -15.92 8.57 -6.72
N LEU A 96 -17.23 8.34 -6.74
CA LEU A 96 -17.85 7.26 -7.50
C LEU A 96 -18.20 7.71 -8.92
N ASN A 97 -18.41 6.74 -9.82
CA ASN A 97 -18.92 7.02 -11.17
C ASN A 97 -20.35 7.55 -11.22
N SER A 98 -21.09 7.51 -10.11
CA SER A 98 -22.36 8.23 -9.96
C SER A 98 -22.18 9.74 -9.76
N GLY A 99 -20.94 10.21 -9.50
CA GLY A 99 -20.64 11.58 -9.07
C GLY A 99 -20.69 11.78 -7.55
N GLU A 100 -21.16 10.79 -6.81
CA GLU A 100 -21.27 10.84 -5.35
C GLU A 100 -19.91 10.60 -4.67
N LYS A 101 -19.71 11.20 -3.49
CA LYS A 101 -18.58 10.91 -2.61
C LYS A 101 -18.92 9.80 -1.62
N ALA A 102 -17.92 9.00 -1.28
CA ALA A 102 -18.06 8.01 -0.24
C ALA A 102 -16.76 7.87 0.56
N VAL A 103 -16.86 7.33 1.77
CA VAL A 103 -15.69 7.00 2.60
C VAL A 103 -15.52 5.49 2.62
N VAL A 104 -14.29 5.02 2.42
CA VAL A 104 -13.96 3.60 2.57
C VAL A 104 -14.03 3.22 4.05
N ILE A 105 -14.86 2.23 4.36
CA ILE A 105 -15.05 1.71 5.73
C ILE A 105 -14.61 0.25 5.90
N GLY A 106 -14.26 -0.42 4.80
CA GLY A 106 -13.74 -1.79 4.83
C GLY A 106 -13.01 -2.17 3.54
N SER A 107 -12.18 -3.21 3.61
CA SER A 107 -11.34 -3.65 2.49
C SER A 107 -11.61 -5.10 2.12
N ASN A 108 -11.66 -5.39 0.82
CA ASN A 108 -11.81 -6.76 0.31
C ASN A 108 -10.46 -7.35 -0.08
N ARG A 109 -9.93 -8.31 0.70
CA ARG A 109 -8.58 -8.88 0.48
C ARG A 109 -8.37 -9.50 -0.90
N LYS A 110 -9.41 -10.17 -1.43
CA LYS A 110 -9.41 -10.80 -2.77
C LYS A 110 -9.67 -9.80 -3.90
N SER A 111 -10.15 -8.59 -3.58
CA SER A 111 -10.43 -7.54 -4.56
C SER A 111 -10.07 -6.17 -3.99
N PRO A 112 -8.76 -5.86 -3.81
CA PRO A 112 -8.32 -4.68 -3.08
C PRO A 112 -8.79 -3.35 -3.67
N SER A 113 -9.15 -3.31 -4.95
CA SER A 113 -9.71 -2.15 -5.65
C SER A 113 -11.23 -1.97 -5.47
N ARG A 114 -11.91 -2.93 -4.83
CA ARG A 114 -13.36 -2.92 -4.60
C ARG A 114 -13.66 -2.96 -3.11
N PRO A 115 -13.45 -1.85 -2.38
CA PRO A 115 -13.69 -1.79 -0.94
C PRO A 115 -15.18 -1.77 -0.57
N ILE A 116 -15.45 -1.81 0.74
CA ILE A 116 -16.75 -1.48 1.32
C ILE A 116 -16.74 0.02 1.62
N ILE A 117 -17.76 0.73 1.15
CA ILE A 117 -17.87 2.18 1.28
C ILE A 117 -19.13 2.56 2.05
N ARG A 118 -19.12 3.77 2.62
CA ARG A 118 -20.30 4.47 3.12
C ARG A 118 -20.46 5.78 2.35
N THR A 119 -21.58 5.94 1.68
CA THR A 119 -22.00 7.14 0.95
C THR A 119 -22.44 8.26 1.91
N GLU A 120 -22.68 9.46 1.38
CA GLU A 120 -23.06 10.63 2.20
C GLU A 120 -24.43 10.44 2.87
N ASP A 121 -25.34 9.70 2.24
CA ASP A 121 -26.64 9.31 2.79
C ASP A 121 -26.55 8.17 3.83
N ASN A 122 -25.35 7.74 4.21
CA ASN A 122 -25.03 6.61 5.09
C ASN A 122 -25.33 5.21 4.54
N THR A 123 -25.63 5.07 3.24
CA THR A 123 -25.76 3.75 2.63
C THR A 123 -24.41 3.02 2.61
N VAL A 124 -24.40 1.76 3.08
CA VAL A 124 -23.20 0.91 3.04
C VAL A 124 -23.24 0.03 1.81
N VAL A 125 -22.20 0.12 0.98
CA VAL A 125 -22.10 -0.65 -0.26
C VAL A 125 -20.81 -1.44 -0.29
N ASP A 126 -20.93 -2.77 -0.44
CA ASP A 126 -19.80 -3.62 -0.81
C ASP A 126 -19.59 -3.56 -2.32
N LEU A 127 -18.58 -2.81 -2.77
CA LEU A 127 -18.29 -2.69 -4.20
C LEU A 127 -17.91 -4.03 -4.83
N ALA A 128 -17.44 -5.03 -4.07
CA ALA A 128 -17.17 -6.35 -4.66
C ALA A 128 -18.46 -7.06 -5.14
N ARG A 129 -19.61 -6.75 -4.52
CA ARG A 129 -20.92 -7.28 -4.89
C ARG A 129 -21.66 -6.39 -5.88
N ASN A 130 -21.48 -5.07 -5.78
CA ASN A 130 -22.08 -4.11 -6.69
C ASN A 130 -21.12 -3.76 -7.83
N LYS A 131 -21.36 -4.31 -9.03
CA LYS A 131 -20.49 -4.08 -10.21
C LYS A 131 -20.76 -2.77 -10.96
N SER A 132 -21.91 -2.12 -10.77
CA SER A 132 -22.27 -0.89 -11.49
C SER A 132 -21.58 0.34 -10.90
N LEU A 133 -21.33 0.34 -9.60
CA LEU A 133 -20.55 1.38 -8.93
C LEU A 133 -19.05 1.09 -9.02
N ARG A 134 -18.25 2.12 -9.31
CA ARG A 134 -16.79 2.07 -9.32
C ARG A 134 -16.22 3.38 -8.80
N ILE A 135 -15.05 3.27 -8.17
CA ILE A 135 -14.27 4.43 -7.76
C ILE A 135 -13.60 5.03 -9.00
N LEU A 136 -13.80 6.32 -9.24
CA LEU A 136 -13.10 7.09 -10.26
C LEU A 136 -11.76 7.62 -9.74
N SER A 137 -11.75 8.15 -8.52
CA SER A 137 -10.55 8.72 -7.89
C SER A 137 -10.66 8.69 -6.36
N ALA A 138 -9.51 8.69 -5.70
CA ALA A 138 -9.43 9.08 -4.31
C ALA A 138 -9.38 10.62 -4.21
N LEU A 139 -10.04 11.17 -3.20
CA LEU A 139 -10.06 12.58 -2.88
C LEU A 139 -9.11 12.78 -1.69
N ASP A 140 -7.96 13.39 -1.95
CA ASP A 140 -6.81 13.43 -1.05
C ASP A 140 -5.93 14.66 -1.26
#